data_AF-A0A7C3FB75-F1
#
_entry.id   AF-A0A7C3FB75-F1
#
_cell.length_a   1.000
_cell.length_b   1.000
_cell.length_c   1.000
_cell.angle_alpha   90.00
_cell.angle_beta   90.00
_cell.angle_gamma   90.00
#
_symmetry.space_group_name_H-M   'P 1'
#
loop_
_entity.id
_entity.type
_entity.pdbx_description
1 polymer ?
#
loop_
_entity_poly.entity_id
_entity_poly.type
_entity_poly.pdbx_seq_one_letter_code
_entity_poly.pdbx_strand_id
1 'polypeptide(L)'
;MNALFPFVKTATMIERQKEKTTIAAYVYFCIAAVVSIYFFSAHAAIVGLTASLVADAAAAVIGVGVGKHKLKSGKSLEGSMAGLASALSIAYILNCNLFTIIFIGLVFMLFDLLELGIDDNFTTPIAMVIVVQIFEVLL
;
A
#
# COMPACT_ATOMS: atom_id res chain seq x y z
N MET A 1 15.79 -18.08 34.44
CA MET A 1 14.66 -18.66 33.69
C MET A 1 15.00 -18.55 32.22
N ASN A 2 14.82 -19.64 31.48
CA ASN A 2 15.59 -20.03 30.30
C ASN A 2 15.47 -19.10 29.07
N ALA A 3 16.58 -19.03 28.35
CA ALA A 3 16.73 -18.47 27.01
C ALA A 3 15.86 -19.23 25.99
N LEU A 4 14.60 -18.82 25.82
CA LEU A 4 13.68 -19.50 24.91
C LEU A 4 13.59 -18.87 23.51
N PHE A 5 14.12 -17.66 23.27
CA PHE A 5 14.06 -17.04 21.94
C PHE A 5 15.34 -16.23 21.61
N PRO A 6 16.30 -16.80 20.85
CA PRO A 6 17.47 -16.06 20.38
C PRO A 6 17.10 -14.92 19.41
N PHE A 7 15.87 -14.93 18.90
CA PHE A 7 15.33 -13.91 17.98
C PHE A 7 15.17 -12.53 18.60
N VAL A 8 15.00 -12.39 19.92
CA VAL A 8 14.85 -11.06 20.54
C VAL A 8 16.13 -10.25 20.38
N LYS A 9 17.28 -10.90 20.56
CA LYS A 9 18.59 -10.25 20.47
C LYS A 9 18.92 -9.87 19.02
N THR A 10 18.57 -10.74 18.07
CA THR A 10 18.74 -10.49 16.63
C THR A 10 17.77 -9.42 16.13
N ALA A 11 16.51 -9.44 16.56
CA ALA A 11 15.52 -8.41 16.26
C ALA A 11 15.99 -7.04 16.76
N THR A 12 16.50 -6.93 18.00
CA THR A 12 17.03 -5.68 18.53
C THR A 12 18.33 -5.19 17.87
N MET A 13 19.07 -6.06 17.19
CA MET A 13 20.25 -5.68 16.39
C MET A 13 19.88 -5.22 14.98
N ILE A 14 18.76 -5.70 14.44
CA ILE A 14 18.23 -5.34 13.12
C ILE A 14 17.37 -4.07 13.24
N GLU A 15 16.67 -3.87 14.35
CA GLU A 15 15.90 -2.65 14.64
C GLU A 15 16.84 -1.44 14.71
N ARG A 16 16.77 -0.61 13.68
CA ARG A 16 17.51 0.65 13.57
C ARG A 16 16.87 1.63 14.56
N GLN A 17 17.64 2.38 15.35
CA GLN A 17 17.15 3.25 16.44
C GLN A 17 15.96 4.19 16.11
N LYS A 18 15.69 4.46 14.82
CA LYS A 18 14.49 5.20 14.36
C LYS A 18 13.17 4.43 14.49
N GLU A 19 13.16 3.10 14.61
CA GLU A 19 11.94 2.30 14.77
C GLU A 19 11.39 2.33 16.20
N LYS A 20 12.16 2.80 17.19
CA LYS A 20 11.69 2.89 18.58
C LYS A 20 10.64 3.98 18.84
N THR A 21 10.47 4.92 17.93
CA THR A 21 9.62 6.10 18.12
C THR A 21 8.46 6.20 17.15
N THR A 22 8.35 5.26 16.20
CA THR A 22 7.37 5.35 15.11
C THR A 22 6.60 4.04 15.04
N ILE A 23 5.28 4.14 14.95
CA ILE A 23 4.41 2.98 14.74
C ILE A 23 4.82 2.29 13.43
N ALA A 24 4.91 0.96 13.46
CA ALA A 24 5.31 0.20 12.28
C ALA A 24 4.25 0.30 11.16
N ALA A 25 4.70 0.40 9.91
CA ALA A 25 3.87 0.50 8.71
C ALA A 25 2.70 -0.52 8.66
N TYR A 26 2.95 -1.77 9.09
CA TYR A 26 1.91 -2.81 9.09
C TYR A 26 0.77 -2.50 10.07
N VAL A 27 1.00 -1.77 11.16
CA VAL A 27 -0.05 -1.39 12.11
C VAL A 27 -1.02 -0.42 11.45
N TYR A 28 -0.50 0.58 10.73
CA TYR A 28 -1.32 1.50 9.94
C TYR A 28 -2.15 0.77 8.89
N PHE A 29 -1.54 -0.17 8.17
CA PHE A 29 -2.26 -1.02 7.23
C PHE A 29 -3.34 -1.87 7.90
N CYS A 30 -3.07 -2.46 9.07
CA CYS A 30 -4.07 -3.23 9.81
C CYS A 30 -5.27 -2.36 10.23
N ILE A 31 -5.03 -1.15 10.71
CA ILE A 31 -6.11 -0.22 11.07
C ILE A 31 -6.91 0.15 9.81
N ALA A 32 -6.24 0.47 8.70
CA ALA A 32 -6.89 0.72 7.43
C ALA A 32 -7.75 -0.46 6.98
N ALA A 33 -7.24 -1.69 7.07
CA ALA A 33 -7.98 -2.90 6.72
C ALA A 33 -9.21 -3.10 7.60
N VAL A 34 -9.11 -2.90 8.92
CA VAL A 34 -10.27 -3.00 9.84
C VAL A 34 -11.33 -1.96 9.49
N VAL A 35 -10.93 -0.71 9.24
CA VAL A 35 -11.85 0.36 8.80
C VAL A 35 -12.49 -0.02 7.47
N SER A 36 -11.70 -0.46 6.50
CA SER A 36 -12.18 -0.85 5.17
C SER A 36 -13.19 -2.00 5.23
N ILE A 37 -12.92 -3.04 6.01
CA ILE A 37 -13.81 -4.20 6.14
C ILE A 37 -15.10 -3.83 6.88
N TYR A 38 -15.03 -2.93 7.86
CA TYR A 38 -16.20 -2.55 8.67
C TYR A 38 -17.16 -1.62 7.91
N PHE A 39 -16.64 -0.67 7.13
CA PHE A 39 -17.44 0.39 6.52
C PHE A 39 -17.79 0.17 5.04
N PHE A 40 -17.09 -0.72 4.33
CA PHE A 40 -17.24 -0.88 2.88
C PHE A 40 -17.67 -2.30 2.50
N SER A 41 -18.10 -2.49 1.25
CA SER A 41 -18.50 -3.79 0.74
C SER A 41 -17.32 -4.76 0.76
N ALA A 42 -17.62 -6.05 0.88
CA ALA A 42 -16.59 -7.09 0.83
C ALA A 42 -15.79 -7.03 -0.49
N HIS A 43 -16.47 -6.74 -1.61
CA HIS A 43 -15.82 -6.58 -2.91
C HIS A 43 -14.84 -5.39 -2.89
N ALA A 44 -15.28 -4.20 -2.48
CA ALA A 44 -14.44 -3.01 -2.40
C ALA A 44 -13.23 -3.21 -1.49
N ALA A 45 -13.43 -3.83 -0.31
CA ALA A 45 -12.35 -4.13 0.63
C ALA A 45 -11.34 -5.13 0.03
N ILE A 46 -11.79 -6.22 -0.60
CA ILE A 46 -10.91 -7.20 -1.23
C ILE A 46 -10.07 -6.55 -2.33
N VAL A 47 -10.70 -5.82 -3.25
CA VAL A 47 -10.01 -5.21 -4.39
C VAL A 47 -9.04 -4.13 -3.91
N GLY A 48 -9.52 -3.17 -3.12
CA GLY A 48 -8.72 -2.01 -2.72
C GLY A 48 -7.51 -2.38 -1.86
N LEU A 49 -7.69 -3.24 -0.85
CA LEU A 49 -6.60 -3.66 0.03
C LEU A 49 -5.57 -4.52 -0.70
N THR A 50 -6.01 -5.45 -1.56
CA THR A 50 -5.10 -6.31 -2.33
C THR A 50 -4.30 -5.48 -3.34
N ALA A 51 -4.97 -4.56 -4.05
CA ALA A 51 -4.32 -3.70 -5.03
C ALA A 51 -3.29 -2.78 -4.35
N SER A 52 -3.62 -2.17 -3.20
CA SER A 52 -2.67 -1.39 -2.40
C SER A 52 -1.43 -2.20 -2.03
N LEU A 53 -1.63 -3.36 -1.39
CA LEU A 53 -0.52 -4.16 -0.86
C LEU A 53 0.45 -4.60 -1.97
N VAL A 54 -0.09 -5.06 -3.10
CA VAL A 54 0.72 -5.53 -4.23
C VAL A 54 1.41 -4.35 -4.93
N ALA A 55 0.72 -3.22 -5.09
CA ALA A 55 1.28 -2.03 -5.71
C ALA A 55 2.41 -1.41 -4.87
N ASP A 56 2.24 -1.31 -3.56
CA ASP A 56 3.28 -0.82 -2.63
C ASP A 56 4.51 -1.73 -2.66
N ALA A 57 4.31 -3.05 -2.62
CA ALA A 57 5.40 -4.01 -2.71
C ALA A 57 6.14 -3.91 -4.05
N ALA A 58 5.42 -3.83 -5.16
CA ALA A 58 6.01 -3.68 -6.49
C ALA A 58 6.79 -2.36 -6.61
N ALA A 59 6.23 -1.25 -6.12
CA ALA A 59 6.87 0.05 -6.14
C ALA A 59 8.16 0.07 -5.30
N ALA A 60 8.15 -0.56 -4.13
CA ALA A 60 9.33 -0.68 -3.28
C ALA A 60 10.42 -1.54 -3.94
N VAL A 61 10.08 -2.74 -4.44
CA VAL A 61 11.04 -3.68 -5.04
C VAL A 61 11.68 -3.09 -6.29
N ILE A 62 10.87 -2.56 -7.21
CA ILE A 62 11.37 -1.96 -8.45
C ILE A 62 12.08 -0.63 -8.16
N GLY A 63 11.52 0.19 -7.28
CA GLY A 63 12.08 1.48 -6.92
C GLY A 63 13.46 1.36 -6.27
N VAL A 64 13.70 0.35 -5.44
CA VAL A 64 15.01 0.08 -4.82
C VAL A 64 15.94 -0.65 -5.79
N GLY A 65 15.45 -1.66 -6.50
CA GLY A 65 16.29 -2.54 -7.34
C GLY A 65 16.73 -1.92 -8.68
N VAL A 66 15.81 -1.26 -9.38
CA VAL A 66 16.05 -0.76 -10.75
C VAL A 66 15.72 0.73 -10.94
N GLY A 67 15.21 1.40 -9.90
CA GLY A 67 14.80 2.80 -9.96
C GLY A 67 15.97 3.76 -10.18
N LYS A 68 16.02 4.41 -11.35
CA LYS A 68 17.07 5.36 -11.74
C LYS A 68 16.64 6.80 -11.47
N HIS A 69 15.37 7.13 -11.70
CA HIS A 69 14.84 8.47 -11.56
C HIS A 69 14.25 8.67 -10.16
N LYS A 70 15.10 9.10 -9.23
CA LYS A 70 14.71 9.37 -7.83
C LYS A 70 14.03 10.73 -7.69
N LEU A 71 12.96 10.76 -6.92
CA LEU A 71 12.25 11.94 -6.47
C LEU A 71 12.91 12.49 -5.19
N LYS A 72 12.54 13.73 -4.79
CA LYS A 72 13.04 14.35 -3.55
C LYS A 72 12.70 13.52 -2.29
N SER A 73 11.63 12.74 -2.33
CA SER A 73 11.19 11.82 -1.28
C SER A 73 12.07 10.57 -1.14
N GLY A 74 12.94 10.28 -2.12
CA GLY A 74 13.70 9.02 -2.21
C GLY A 74 12.97 7.89 -2.95
N LYS A 75 11.67 8.06 -3.25
CA LYS A 75 10.92 7.18 -4.17
C LYS A 75 11.45 7.31 -5.60
N SER A 76 11.19 6.32 -6.45
CA SER A 76 11.59 6.37 -7.87
C SER A 76 10.36 6.34 -8.79
N LEU A 77 10.45 7.05 -9.91
CA LEU A 77 9.37 7.05 -10.91
C LEU A 77 9.09 5.64 -11.45
N GLU A 78 10.13 4.83 -11.65
CA GLU A 78 9.98 3.44 -12.09
C GLU A 78 9.26 2.58 -11.05
N GLY A 79 9.52 2.83 -9.76
CA GLY A 79 8.76 2.22 -8.67
C GLY A 79 7.28 2.60 -8.75
N SER A 80 6.97 3.90 -8.82
CA SER A 80 5.58 4.37 -8.94
C SER A 80 4.87 3.80 -10.18
N MET A 81 5.56 3.67 -11.31
CA MET A 81 5.01 3.04 -12.52
C MET A 81 4.77 1.54 -12.34
N ALA A 82 5.65 0.83 -11.64
CA ALA A 82 5.44 -0.59 -11.34
C ALA A 82 4.26 -0.81 -10.39
N GLY A 83 4.12 0.05 -9.38
CA GLY A 83 2.96 0.03 -8.49
C GLY A 83 1.66 0.36 -9.24
N LEU A 84 1.67 1.39 -10.09
CA LEU A 84 0.55 1.71 -10.99
C LEU A 84 0.14 0.49 -11.83
N ALA A 85 1.08 -0.11 -12.55
CA ALA A 85 0.81 -1.28 -13.38
C ALA A 85 0.26 -2.46 -12.56
N SER A 86 0.76 -2.64 -11.34
CA SER A 86 0.30 -3.69 -10.42
C SER A 86 -1.13 -3.44 -9.95
N ALA A 87 -1.48 -2.21 -9.56
CA ALA A 87 -2.83 -1.84 -9.17
C ALA A 87 -3.84 -2.05 -10.30
N LEU A 88 -3.50 -1.62 -11.53
CA LEU A 88 -4.31 -1.88 -12.73
C LEU A 88 -4.51 -3.39 -12.96
N SER A 89 -3.43 -4.17 -12.82
CA SER A 89 -3.46 -5.62 -13.05
C SER A 89 -4.33 -6.35 -12.02
N ILE A 90 -4.24 -5.98 -10.75
CA ILE A 90 -5.08 -6.58 -9.70
C ILE A 90 -6.56 -6.28 -9.95
N ALA A 91 -6.91 -5.03 -10.23
CA ALA A 91 -8.30 -4.69 -10.52
C ALA A 91 -8.84 -5.40 -11.77
N TYR A 92 -8.00 -5.57 -12.80
CA TYR A 92 -8.35 -6.34 -13.98
C TYR A 92 -8.56 -7.83 -13.67
N ILE A 93 -7.63 -8.47 -12.93
CA ILE A 93 -7.72 -9.89 -12.53
C ILE A 93 -8.98 -10.16 -11.69
N LEU A 94 -9.36 -9.19 -10.85
CA LEU A 94 -10.56 -9.27 -10.03
C LEU A 94 -11.84 -8.84 -10.78
N ASN A 95 -11.78 -8.71 -12.12
CA ASN A 95 -12.90 -8.40 -13.01
C ASN A 95 -13.65 -7.11 -12.66
N CYS A 96 -12.93 -6.07 -12.23
CA CYS A 96 -13.51 -4.76 -11.99
C CYS A 96 -13.92 -4.07 -13.31
N ASN A 97 -14.87 -3.12 -13.23
CA ASN A 97 -15.22 -2.29 -14.38
C ASN A 97 -14.05 -1.37 -14.81
N LEU A 98 -14.10 -0.89 -16.06
CA LEU A 98 -13.02 -0.09 -16.65
C LEU A 98 -12.69 1.18 -15.84
N PHE A 99 -13.70 1.84 -15.27
CA PHE A 99 -13.50 3.04 -14.46
C PHE A 99 -12.74 2.71 -13.17
N THR A 100 -13.13 1.65 -12.47
CA THR A 100 -12.44 1.16 -11.28
C THR A 100 -10.98 0.85 -11.60
N ILE A 101 -10.72 0.13 -12.71
CA ILE A 101 -9.36 -0.21 -13.13
C ILE A 101 -8.53 1.05 -13.35
N ILE A 102 -9.03 2.04 -14.09
CA ILE A 102 -8.25 3.26 -14.36
C ILE A 102 -8.00 4.05 -13.08
N PHE A 103 -9.07 4.31 -12.31
CA PHE A 103 -8.99 5.21 -11.16
C PHE A 103 -8.25 4.63 -9.97
N ILE A 104 -8.27 3.30 -9.76
CA ILE A 104 -7.50 2.68 -8.68
C ILE A 104 -6.00 2.85 -8.90
N GLY A 105 -5.54 2.76 -10.16
CA GLY A 105 -4.16 3.03 -10.53
C GLY A 105 -3.79 4.50 -10.35
N LEU A 106 -4.67 5.42 -10.77
CA LEU A 106 -4.47 6.86 -10.58
C LEU A 106 -4.38 7.24 -9.10
N VAL A 107 -5.25 6.67 -8.26
CA VAL A 107 -5.19 6.87 -6.80
C VAL A 107 -3.88 6.35 -6.24
N PHE A 108 -3.47 5.14 -6.59
CA PHE A 108 -2.17 4.63 -6.14
C PHE A 108 -1.03 5.60 -6.50
N MET A 109 -0.94 6.01 -7.77
CA MET A 109 0.13 6.90 -8.23
C MET A 109 0.08 8.27 -7.55
N LEU A 110 -1.12 8.80 -7.30
CA LEU A 110 -1.30 10.06 -6.59
C LEU A 110 -0.77 9.97 -5.16
N PHE A 111 -1.17 8.94 -4.41
CA PHE A 111 -0.76 8.77 -3.02
C PHE A 111 0.71 8.34 -2.88
N ASP A 112 1.26 7.63 -3.87
CA ASP A 112 2.67 7.26 -3.87
C ASP A 112 3.57 8.50 -4.07
N LEU A 113 3.16 9.43 -4.94
CA LEU A 113 3.95 10.63 -5.27
C LEU A 113 3.75 11.80 -4.29
N LEU A 114 2.64 11.84 -3.56
CA LEU A 114 2.32 12.91 -2.62
C LEU A 114 2.73 12.58 -1.19
N GLU A 115 3.47 13.49 -0.55
CA GLU A 115 3.77 13.43 0.88
C GLU A 115 2.64 14.13 1.66
N LEU A 116 1.59 13.39 2.03
CA LEU A 116 0.40 13.93 2.71
C LEU A 116 0.58 14.18 4.21
N GLY A 117 1.76 13.86 4.79
CA GLY A 117 2.04 14.01 6.22
C GLY A 117 1.36 12.97 7.14
N ILE A 118 0.48 12.14 6.57
CA ILE A 118 -0.07 10.93 7.19
C ILE A 118 0.65 9.72 6.56
N ASP A 119 0.80 8.63 7.32
CA ASP A 119 1.42 7.40 6.84
C ASP A 119 0.69 6.82 5.63
N ASP A 120 1.44 6.56 4.55
CA ASP A 120 0.90 6.06 3.28
C ASP A 120 0.30 4.66 3.42
N ASN A 121 0.81 3.85 4.36
CA ASN A 121 0.25 2.53 4.67
C ASN A 121 -1.14 2.60 5.32
N PHE A 122 -1.58 3.77 5.79
CA PHE A 122 -2.96 4.00 6.20
C PHE A 122 -3.81 4.60 5.06
N THR A 123 -3.30 5.67 4.43
CA THR A 123 -4.12 6.46 3.51
C THR A 123 -4.35 5.79 2.17
N THR A 124 -3.32 5.15 1.60
CA THR A 124 -3.37 4.51 0.28
C THR A 124 -4.41 3.38 0.22
N PRO A 125 -4.40 2.38 1.13
CA PRO A 125 -5.41 1.31 1.11
C PRO A 125 -6.83 1.84 1.28
N ILE A 126 -7.07 2.81 2.18
CA ILE A 126 -8.40 3.40 2.37
C ILE A 126 -8.87 4.12 1.11
N ALA A 127 -8.00 4.94 0.50
CA ALA A 127 -8.34 5.67 -0.71
C ALA A 127 -8.69 4.73 -1.88
N MET A 128 -7.94 3.63 -2.03
CA MET A 128 -8.21 2.63 -3.06
C MET A 128 -9.53 1.91 -2.82
N VAL A 129 -9.85 1.53 -1.58
CA VAL A 129 -11.14 0.93 -1.21
C VAL A 129 -12.30 1.89 -1.49
N ILE A 130 -12.16 3.18 -1.14
CA ILE A 130 -13.18 4.20 -1.40
C ILE A 130 -13.47 4.31 -2.89
N VAL A 131 -12.44 4.36 -3.73
CA VAL A 131 -12.63 4.47 -5.18
C VAL A 131 -13.34 3.25 -5.76
N VAL A 132 -12.99 2.04 -5.32
CA VAL A 132 -13.70 0.83 -5.74
C VAL A 132 -15.17 0.89 -5.30
N GLN A 133 -15.43 1.27 -4.04
CA GLN A 133 -16.80 1.39 -3.52
C GLN A 133 -17.64 2.38 -4.32
N ILE A 134 -17.08 3.53 -4.68
CA ILE A 134 -17.77 4.56 -5.46
C ILE A 134 -18.21 3.98 -6.80
N PHE A 135 -17.30 3.35 -7.54
CA PHE A 135 -17.62 2.81 -8.86
C PHE A 135 -18.46 1.53 -8.80
N GLU A 136 -18.40 0.76 -7.72
CA GLU A 136 -19.28 -0.39 -7.48
C GLU A 136 -20.74 0.03 -7.22
N VAL A 137 -20.96 1.19 -6.59
CA VAL A 137 -22.32 1.71 -6.35
C VAL A 137 -22.90 2.42 -7.57
N LEU A 138 -22.05 3.03 -8.40
CA LEU A 138 -22.48 3.85 -9.53
C LEU A 138 -22.67 3.09 -10.84
N LEU A 139 -22.07 1.90 -11.00
CA LEU A 139 -22.01 1.14 -12.27
C LEU A 139 -22.44 -0.31 -12.06
#